data_AF-A0A661D2G3-F1
#
_entry.id   AF-A0A661D2G3-F1
#
_cell.length_a   1.000
_cell.length_b   1.000
_cell.length_c   1.000
_cell.angle_alpha   90.00
_cell.angle_beta   90.00
_cell.angle_gamma   90.00
#
_symmetry.space_group_name_H-M   'P 1'
#
loop_
_entity.id
_entity.type
_entity.pdbx_description
1 polymer ?
#
loop_
_entity_poly.entity_id
_entity_poly.type
_entity_poly.pdbx_seq_one_letter_code
_entity_poly.pdbx_strand_id
1 'polypeptide(L)' 'MITQSLHQQTLQAALDAFIQTATMEEALDIIQQYPDLLSDQADILLGSIINNARKQGETLTAQALDERRDFIRSVRQERL' A
#
# COMPACT_ATOMS: atom_id res chain seq x y z
N MET A 1 -25.79 1.38 -4.81
CA MET A 1 -24.60 1.21 -3.95
C MET A 1 -23.65 0.18 -4.57
N ILE A 2 -22.98 0.50 -5.69
CA ILE A 2 -22.09 -0.45 -6.40
C ILE A 2 -20.68 0.15 -6.60
N THR A 3 -20.58 1.48 -6.63
CA THR A 3 -19.33 2.20 -6.91
C THR A 3 -18.30 2.10 -5.78
N GLN A 4 -18.72 1.93 -4.53
CA GLN A 4 -17.81 1.86 -3.38
C GLN A 4 -17.06 0.51 -3.29
N SER A 5 -17.73 -0.59 -3.67
CA SER A 5 -17.14 -1.94 -3.64
C SER A 5 -16.07 -2.14 -4.72
N LEU A 6 -16.32 -1.63 -5.94
CA LEU A 6 -15.36 -1.69 -7.04
C LEU A 6 -14.10 -0.89 -6.74
N HIS A 7 -14.22 0.32 -6.18
CA HIS A 7 -13.07 1.15 -5.82
C HIS A 7 -12.20 0.51 -4.73
N GLN A 8 -12.80 -0.15 -3.74
CA GLN A 8 -12.03 -0.93 -2.75
C GLN A 8 -11.33 -2.13 -3.38
N GLN A 9 -11.96 -2.83 -4.33
CA GLN A 9 -11.33 -3.96 -5.04
C GLN A 9 -10.13 -3.51 -5.90
N THR A 10 -10.23 -2.37 -6.59
CA THR A 10 -9.08 -1.81 -7.33
C THR A 10 -7.97 -1.36 -6.40
N LEU A 11 -8.29 -0.74 -5.27
CA LEU A 11 -7.28 -0.30 -4.30
C LEU A 11 -6.55 -1.49 -3.66
N GLN A 12 -7.27 -2.57 -3.35
CA GLN A 12 -6.66 -3.79 -2.82
C GLN A 12 -5.72 -4.43 -3.85
N ALA A 13 -6.15 -4.55 -5.10
CA ALA A 13 -5.30 -5.06 -6.18
C ALA A 13 -4.05 -4.18 -6.40
N ALA A 14 -4.19 -2.86 -6.31
CA ALA A 14 -3.07 -1.92 -6.40
C ALA A 14 -2.08 -2.11 -5.23
N LEU A 15 -2.59 -2.30 -4.00
CA LEU A 15 -1.75 -2.59 -2.83
C LEU A 15 -1.01 -3.92 -2.98
N ASP A 16 -1.70 -4.98 -3.43
CA ASP A 16 -1.08 -6.28 -3.69
C ASP A 16 0.01 -6.18 -4.75
N ALA A 17 -0.24 -5.47 -5.86
CA ALA A 17 0.75 -5.23 -6.91
C ALA A 17 1.96 -4.45 -6.36
N PHE A 18 1.72 -3.42 -5.56
CA PHE A 18 2.76 -2.61 -4.94
C PHE A 18 3.63 -3.43 -3.97
N ILE A 19 3.03 -4.24 -3.11
CA ILE A 19 3.73 -5.08 -2.12
C ILE A 19 4.64 -6.11 -2.82
N GLN A 20 4.23 -6.61 -3.98
CA GLN A 20 4.95 -7.61 -4.77
C GLN A 20 6.14 -7.05 -5.57
N THR A 21 6.29 -5.73 -5.68
CA THR A 21 7.39 -5.12 -6.45
C THR A 21 8.76 -5.48 -5.89
N ALA A 22 9.74 -5.82 -6.73
CA ALA A 22 11.07 -6.19 -6.22
C ALA A 22 11.96 -4.97 -5.96
N THR A 23 11.69 -3.87 -6.66
CA THR A 23 12.52 -2.67 -6.65
C THR A 23 11.74 -1.41 -6.34
N MET A 24 12.45 -0.36 -5.92
CA MET A 24 11.85 0.95 -5.66
C MET A 24 11.32 1.61 -6.94
N GLU A 25 11.95 1.33 -8.09
CA GLU A 25 11.53 1.82 -9.39
C GLU A 25 10.19 1.21 -9.83
N GLU A 26 10.03 -0.10 -9.68
CA GLU A 26 8.73 -0.76 -9.91
C GLU A 26 7.66 -0.25 -8.95
N ALA A 27 8.01 -0.02 -7.68
CA ALA A 27 7.11 0.54 -6.69
C ALA A 27 6.61 1.94 -7.09
N LEU A 28 7.48 2.79 -7.65
CA LEU A 28 7.10 4.10 -8.20
C LEU A 28 6.21 3.99 -9.43
N ASP A 29 6.46 3.02 -10.30
CA ASP A 29 5.63 2.79 -11.48
C ASP A 29 4.21 2.41 -11.09
N ILE A 30 4.06 1.51 -10.11
CA ILE A 30 2.74 1.15 -9.55
C ILE A 30 2.05 2.36 -8.90
N ILE A 31 2.78 3.18 -8.14
CA ILE A 31 2.21 4.41 -7.56
C ILE A 31 1.73 5.39 -8.65
N GLN A 32 2.44 5.48 -9.77
CA GLN A 32 2.03 6.33 -10.90
C GLN A 32 0.81 5.79 -11.63
N GLN A 33 0.70 4.47 -11.79
CA GLN A 33 -0.47 3.81 -12.37
C GLN A 33 -1.70 3.90 -11.46
N TYR A 34 -1.49 3.89 -10.14
CA TYR A 34 -2.54 3.90 -9.13
C TYR A 34 -2.32 5.03 -8.11
N PRO A 35 -2.63 6.30 -8.47
CA PRO A 35 -2.44 7.44 -7.56
C PRO A 35 -3.25 7.34 -6.27
N ASP A 36 -4.32 6.52 -6.24
CA ASP A 36 -5.09 6.20 -5.05
C ASP A 36 -4.25 5.53 -3.94
N LEU A 37 -3.09 4.96 -4.26
CA LEU A 37 -2.12 4.46 -3.27
C LEU A 37 -1.53 5.57 -2.39
N LEU A 38 -1.53 6.81 -2.89
CA LEU A 38 -1.16 8.00 -2.12
C LEU A 38 -2.35 8.60 -1.38
N SER A 39 -3.45 7.86 -1.19
CA SER A 39 -4.60 8.32 -0.39
C SER A 39 -4.47 7.89 1.08
N ASP A 40 -5.18 8.59 1.97
CA ASP A 40 -5.26 8.19 3.38
C ASP A 40 -5.95 6.84 3.54
N GLN A 41 -6.86 6.52 2.62
CA GLN A 41 -7.54 5.23 2.60
C GLN A 41 -6.56 4.08 2.37
N ALA A 42 -5.58 4.25 1.49
CA ALA A 42 -4.52 3.27 1.25
C ALA A 42 -3.63 3.10 2.50
N ASP A 43 -3.25 4.19 3.16
CA ASP A 43 -2.44 4.16 4.39
C ASP A 43 -3.16 3.43 5.54
N ILE A 44 -4.47 3.63 5.69
CA ILE A 44 -5.31 2.94 6.68
C ILE A 44 -5.41 1.43 6.39
N LEU A 45 -5.61 1.06 5.12
CA LEU A 45 -5.69 -0.35 4.71
C LEU A 45 -4.36 -1.05 4.92
N LEU A 46 -3.25 -0.46 4.47
CA LEU A 46 -1.92 -1.01 4.64
C LEU A 46 -1.55 -1.14 6.13
N GLY A 47 -1.88 -0.13 6.94
CA GLY A 47 -1.74 -0.20 8.41
C GLY A 47 -2.56 -1.32 9.05
N SER A 48 -3.74 -1.63 8.51
CA SER A 48 -4.56 -2.75 8.98
C SER A 48 -3.93 -4.11 8.63
N ILE A 49 -3.36 -4.24 7.43
CA ILE A 49 -2.63 -5.45 6.99
C ILE A 49 -1.40 -5.68 7.87
N ILE A 50 -0.59 -4.64 8.11
CA ILE A 50 0.60 -4.70 8.99
C ILE A 50 0.21 -5.15 10.39
N ASN A 51 -0.83 -4.54 10.97
CA ASN A 51 -1.30 -4.91 12.30
C ASN A 51 -1.80 -6.36 12.38
N ASN A 52 -2.41 -6.86 11.30
CA ASN A 52 -2.82 -8.26 11.23
C ASN A 52 -1.61 -9.19 11.20
N ALA A 53 -0.63 -8.94 10.30
CA ALA A 53 0.61 -9.70 10.22
C ALA A 53 1.34 -9.77 11.59
N ARG A 54 1.41 -8.65 12.31
CA ARG A 54 1.97 -8.62 13.68
C ARG A 54 1.20 -9.52 14.65
N LYS A 55 -0.13 -9.50 14.63
CA LYS A 55 -0.97 -10.35 15.48
C LYS A 55 -0.82 -11.84 15.15
N GLN A 56 -0.53 -12.16 13.90
CA GLN A 56 -0.28 -13.53 13.44
C GLN A 56 1.14 -14.02 13.73
N GLY A 57 2.01 -13.15 14.29
CA GLY A 57 3.42 -13.47 14.55
C GLY A 57 4.32 -13.39 13.31
N GLU A 58 3.80 -12.86 12.20
CA GLU A 58 4.52 -12.66 10.94
C GLU A 58 5.36 -11.37 10.98
N THR A 59 6.29 -11.31 11.94
CA THR A 59 7.07 -10.09 12.23
C THR A 59 7.88 -9.60 11.03
N LEU A 60 8.47 -10.51 10.24
CA LEU A 60 9.23 -10.16 9.04
C LEU A 60 8.33 -9.55 7.95
N THR A 61 7.16 -10.15 7.73
CA THR A 61 6.14 -9.63 6.81
C THR A 61 5.68 -8.24 7.24
N ALA A 62 5.40 -8.07 8.54
CA ALA A 62 5.01 -6.77 9.08
C ALA A 62 6.09 -5.70 8.88
N GLN A 63 7.36 -6.02 9.14
CA GLN A 63 8.47 -5.08 8.93
C GLN A 63 8.63 -4.69 7.47
N ALA A 64 8.62 -5.67 6.54
CA ALA A 64 8.70 -5.38 5.11
C ALA A 64 7.55 -4.48 4.64
N LEU A 65 6.34 -4.68 5.19
CA LEU A 65 5.19 -3.83 4.89
C LEU A 65 5.25 -2.43 5.52
N ASP A 66 5.90 -2.28 6.69
CA ASP A 66 6.19 -0.95 7.25
C ASP A 66 7.14 -0.16 6.34
N GLU A 67 8.22 -0.78 5.85
CA GLU A 67 9.17 -0.13 4.92
C GLU A 67 8.45 0.36 3.65
N ARG A 68 7.57 -0.49 3.11
CA ARG A 68 6.69 -0.16 1.97
C ARG A 68 5.78 1.03 2.26
N ARG A 69 5.21 1.11 3.46
CA ARG A 69 4.33 2.20 3.88
C ARG A 69 5.09 3.51 4.04
N ASP A 70 6.28 3.47 4.61
CA ASP A 70 7.14 4.64 4.76
C ASP A 70 7.61 5.16 3.41
N PHE A 71 7.82 4.28 2.43
CA PHE A 71 8.07 4.66 1.05
C PHE A 71 6.91 5.45 0.44
N ILE A 72 5.67 4.93 0.52
CA ILE A 72 4.46 5.62 0.04
C ILE A 72 4.35 7.03 0.65
N ARG A 73 4.63 7.15 1.95
CA ARG A 73 4.57 8.44 2.67
C ARG A 73 5.63 9.41 2.18
N SER A 74 6.85 8.93 1.96
CA SER A 74 7.93 9.75 1.40
C SER A 74 7.53 10.30 0.02
N VAL A 75 7.05 9.44 -0.87
CA VAL A 75 6.60 9.84 -2.21
C VAL A 75 5.43 10.83 -2.16
N ARG A 76 4.50 10.65 -1.22
CA ARG A 76 3.38 11.58 -0.99
C ARG A 76 3.87 12.96 -0.56
N GLN A 77 4.86 13.02 0.32
CA GLN A 77 5.42 14.29 0.81
C GLN A 77 6.23 15.02 -0.26
N GLU A 78 6.94 14.30 -1.13
CA GLU A 78 7.70 14.91 -2.23
C GLU A 78 6.82 15.49 -3.35
N ARG A 79 5.55 15.07 -3.43
CA ARG A 79 4.57 15.55 -4.43
C ARG A 79 3.70 16.71 -3.95
N LEU A 80 3.83 17.13 -2.69
CA LEU A 80 3.10 18.25 -2.08
C LEU A 80 3.97 19.51 -2.03
#